data_AF-A0A662SS14-F1
#
_entry.id   AF-A0A662SS14-F1
#
_cell.length_a   1.000
_cell.length_b   1.000
_cell.length_c   1.000
_cell.angle_alpha   90.00
_cell.angle_beta   90.00
_cell.angle_gamma   90.00
#
_symmetry.space_group_name_H-M   'P 1'
#
loop_
_entity.id
_entity.type
_entity.pdbx_description
1 polymer ?
#
loop_
_entity_poly.entity_id
_entity_poly.type
_entity_poly.pdbx_seq_one_letter_code
_entity_poly.pdbx_strand_id
1 'polypeptide(L)'
;MPRKRKNRGRSLSDSGRERPVQCTACGRLVPADKAVRITRWVSPVTGSIARELERQGVYVSKRLETRYYCISCAVHMGLVRPRAWHERKESVPLQSSGRKRSSSKLPLKFLKF
;
A
#
# COMPACT_ATOMS: atom_id res chain seq x y z
N MET A 1 32.17 -9.18 -9.84
CA MET A 1 30.84 -9.86 -9.90
C MET A 1 29.74 -8.82 -10.03
N PRO A 2 28.89 -8.87 -11.08
CA PRO A 2 27.87 -7.85 -11.32
C PRO A 2 26.75 -7.89 -10.28
N ARG A 3 26.32 -6.72 -9.77
CA ARG A 3 25.19 -6.59 -8.83
C ARG A 3 24.03 -5.85 -9.50
N LYS A 4 22.84 -6.46 -9.51
CA LYS A 4 21.63 -5.84 -10.08
C LYS A 4 21.14 -4.60 -9.33
N ARG A 5 21.29 -4.56 -7.99
CA ARG A 5 20.89 -3.43 -7.13
C ARG A 5 21.98 -3.14 -6.09
N LYS A 6 22.30 -1.86 -5.83
CA LYS A 6 23.27 -1.44 -4.81
C LYS A 6 22.87 -1.96 -3.41
N ASN A 7 21.59 -1.85 -3.07
CA ASN A 7 21.01 -2.29 -1.80
C ASN A 7 20.65 -3.78 -1.73
N ARG A 8 20.97 -4.59 -2.75
CA ARG A 8 20.58 -6.02 -2.86
C ARG A 8 19.06 -6.29 -2.73
N GLY A 9 18.23 -5.26 -2.88
CA GLY A 9 16.78 -5.34 -2.69
C GLY A 9 16.32 -5.28 -1.23
N ARG A 10 17.14 -4.75 -0.32
CA ARG A 10 16.81 -4.49 1.08
C ARG A 10 16.76 -2.98 1.35
N SER A 11 15.95 -2.55 2.30
CA SER A 11 15.98 -1.17 2.80
C SER A 11 17.03 -0.93 3.89
N LEU A 12 17.62 -2.00 4.42
CA LEU A 12 18.59 -1.97 5.51
C LEU A 12 19.95 -1.45 5.02
N SER A 13 20.54 -0.48 5.74
CA SER A 13 21.90 0.01 5.50
C SER A 13 22.92 -0.76 6.35
N ASP A 14 22.96 -0.48 7.66
CA ASP A 14 24.08 -0.83 8.56
C ASP A 14 23.70 -1.85 9.64
N SER A 15 22.42 -2.19 9.76
CA SER A 15 21.99 -3.26 10.67
C SER A 15 22.22 -4.61 9.99
N GLY A 16 22.84 -5.57 10.68
CA GLY A 16 23.14 -6.88 10.08
C GLY A 16 21.89 -7.71 9.79
N ARG A 17 20.95 -7.78 10.75
CA ARG A 17 19.74 -8.62 10.68
C ARG A 17 18.53 -7.90 11.26
N GLU A 18 17.44 -7.94 10.52
CA GLU A 18 16.13 -7.51 11.01
C GLU A 18 15.26 -8.71 11.38
N ARG A 19 14.30 -8.49 12.29
CA ARG A 19 13.32 -9.51 12.69
C ARG A 19 12.48 -9.91 11.47
N PRO A 20 12.35 -11.22 11.16
CA PRO A 20 11.54 -11.65 10.04
C PRO A 20 10.04 -11.48 10.35
N VAL A 21 9.27 -11.20 9.30
CA VAL A 21 7.81 -11.11 9.30
C VAL A 21 7.22 -12.25 8.47
N GLN A 22 6.00 -12.67 8.78
CA GLN A 22 5.29 -13.66 7.99
C GLN A 22 4.57 -13.00 6.82
N CYS A 23 4.68 -13.61 5.63
CA CYS A 23 3.93 -13.18 4.45
C CYS A 23 2.44 -13.50 4.62
N THR A 24 1.56 -12.51 4.43
CA THR A 24 0.11 -12.69 4.60
C THR A 24 -0.50 -13.70 3.63
N ALA A 25 0.04 -13.82 2.41
CA ALA A 25 -0.50 -14.74 1.40
C ALA A 25 -0.01 -16.19 1.54
N CYS A 26 1.31 -16.41 1.66
CA CYS A 26 1.91 -17.75 1.63
C CYS A 26 2.47 -18.23 2.98
N GLY A 27 2.40 -17.42 4.05
CA GLY A 27 2.93 -17.76 5.38
C GLY A 27 4.46 -17.78 5.51
N ARG A 28 5.21 -17.65 4.41
CA ARG A 28 6.68 -17.68 4.41
C ARG A 28 7.27 -16.58 5.31
N LEU A 29 8.26 -16.93 6.12
CA LEU A 29 9.08 -15.98 6.87
C LEU A 29 10.03 -15.22 5.93
N VAL A 30 9.94 -13.89 5.94
CA VAL A 30 10.75 -12.99 5.13
C VAL A 30 11.34 -11.91 6.04
N PRO A 31 12.60 -11.51 5.87
CA PRO A 31 13.16 -10.33 6.54
C PRO A 31 12.30 -9.08 6.31
N ALA A 32 12.01 -8.30 7.35
CA ALA A 32 11.10 -7.16 7.24
C ALA A 32 11.56 -6.10 6.23
N ASP A 33 12.87 -5.80 6.17
CA ASP A 33 13.55 -4.94 5.18
C ASP A 33 13.38 -5.38 3.73
N LYS A 34 13.10 -6.66 3.50
CA LYS A 34 12.90 -7.24 2.16
C LYS A 34 11.43 -7.42 1.81
N ALA A 35 10.56 -7.43 2.81
CA ALA A 35 9.13 -7.62 2.61
C ALA A 35 8.51 -6.38 1.96
N VAL A 36 7.51 -6.61 1.10
CA VAL A 36 6.70 -5.53 0.53
C VAL A 36 5.63 -5.17 1.55
N ARG A 37 5.77 -4.00 2.17
CA ARG A 37 4.80 -3.46 3.13
C ARG A 37 3.69 -2.70 2.42
N ILE A 38 2.44 -2.99 2.76
CA ILE A 38 1.27 -2.29 2.24
C ILE A 38 0.35 -1.96 3.41
N THR A 39 0.17 -0.67 3.66
CA THR A 39 -0.69 -0.17 4.73
C THR A 39 -1.97 0.37 4.13
N ARG A 40 -3.12 -0.20 4.44
CA ARG A 40 -4.41 0.19 3.83
C ARG A 40 -5.49 0.37 4.89
N TRP A 41 -6.42 1.28 4.63
CA TRP A 41 -7.63 1.42 5.41
C TRP A 41 -8.61 0.31 5.02
N VAL A 42 -9.01 -0.50 6.00
CA VAL A 42 -9.97 -1.58 5.83
C VAL A 42 -11.20 -1.26 6.67
N SER A 43 -12.36 -1.20 6.02
CA SER A 43 -13.66 -1.20 6.69
C SER A 43 -14.16 -2.65 6.82
N PRO A 44 -14.91 -2.99 7.88
CA PRO A 44 -15.55 -4.30 8.01
C PRO A 44 -16.62 -4.50 6.93
N VAL A 45 -17.26 -3.41 6.50
CA VAL A 45 -18.32 -3.42 5.48
C VAL A 45 -17.76 -3.01 4.11
N THR A 46 -18.25 -3.64 3.05
CA THR A 46 -17.86 -3.34 1.66
C THR A 46 -18.45 -2.01 1.18
N GLY A 47 -17.82 -1.40 0.16
CA GLY A 47 -18.05 0.02 -0.17
C GLY A 47 -19.47 0.43 -0.57
N SER A 48 -20.31 -0.45 -1.13
CA SER A 48 -21.70 -0.12 -1.46
C SER A 48 -22.58 -0.06 -0.22
N ILE A 49 -22.53 -1.11 0.59
CA ILE A 49 -23.29 -1.22 1.84
C ILE A 49 -22.82 -0.17 2.84
N ALA A 50 -21.51 0.06 2.94
CA ALA A 50 -20.96 1.08 3.82
C ALA A 50 -21.51 2.48 3.51
N ARG A 51 -21.70 2.82 2.23
CA ARG A 51 -22.28 4.11 1.83
C ARG A 51 -23.75 4.22 2.20
N GLU A 52 -24.51 3.14 2.09
CA GLU A 52 -25.92 3.15 2.46
C GLU A 52 -26.10 3.26 3.97
N LEU A 53 -25.31 2.51 4.74
CA LEU A 53 -25.26 2.62 6.19
C LEU A 53 -24.82 4.03 6.65
N GLU A 54 -23.81 4.61 6.01
CA GLU A 54 -23.38 5.99 6.27
C GLU A 54 -24.51 7.00 5.96
N ARG A 55 -25.31 6.79 4.90
CA ARG A 55 -26.50 7.64 4.59
C ARG A 55 -27.61 7.50 5.63
N GLN A 56 -27.79 6.30 6.17
CA GLN A 56 -28.72 6.02 7.26
C GLN A 56 -28.23 6.56 8.62
N GLY A 57 -27.01 7.12 8.68
CA GLY A 57 -26.44 7.72 9.88
C GLY A 57 -25.57 6.78 10.72
N VAL A 58 -25.29 5.57 10.24
CA VAL A 58 -24.43 4.60 10.94
C VAL A 58 -22.95 4.94 10.71
N TYR A 59 -22.18 5.02 11.79
CA TYR A 59 -20.74 5.22 11.72
C TYR A 59 -20.00 3.93 11.37
N VAL A 60 -19.36 3.89 10.20
CA VAL A 60 -18.54 2.73 9.77
C VAL A 60 -17.08 2.96 10.14
N SER A 61 -16.60 2.23 11.14
CA SER A 61 -15.19 2.28 11.55
C SER A 61 -14.24 1.81 10.44
N LYS A 62 -13.10 2.48 10.28
CA LYS A 62 -12.04 2.10 9.34
C LYS A 62 -10.77 1.85 10.14
N ARG A 63 -10.17 0.67 9.99
CA ARG A 63 -8.90 0.30 10.65
C ARG A 63 -7.74 0.43 9.67
N LEU A 64 -6.61 0.91 10.15
CA LEU A 64 -5.35 0.88 9.41
C LEU A 64 -4.72 -0.52 9.56
N GLU A 65 -4.68 -1.30 8.47
CA GLU A 65 -4.02 -2.60 8.45
C GLU A 65 -2.72 -2.54 7.64
N THR A 66 -1.61 -2.98 8.24
CA THR A 66 -0.34 -3.18 7.54
C THR A 66 -0.17 -4.66 7.19
N ARG A 67 -0.02 -4.95 5.90
CA ARG A 67 0.21 -6.30 5.37
C ARG A 67 1.63 -6.42 4.81
N TYR A 68 2.23 -7.58 5.04
CA TYR A 68 3.57 -7.90 4.55
C TYR A 68 3.50 -9.02 3.51
N TYR A 69 4.14 -8.79 2.36
CA TYR A 69 4.21 -9.77 1.29
C TYR A 69 5.65 -10.14 0.96
N CYS A 70 5.88 -11.42 0.63
CA CYS A 70 7.11 -11.81 -0.03
C CYS A 70 7.16 -11.27 -1.46
N ILE A 71 8.35 -11.13 -2.04
CA ILE A 71 8.53 -10.58 -3.39
C ILE A 71 7.77 -11.40 -4.44
N SER A 72 7.73 -12.73 -4.32
CA SER A 72 7.02 -13.60 -5.26
C SER A 72 5.50 -13.34 -5.24
N CYS A 73 4.88 -13.31 -4.06
CA CYS A 73 3.45 -13.00 -3.92
C CYS A 73 3.16 -11.57 -4.39
N ALA A 74 4.04 -10.61 -4.09
CA ALA A 74 3.88 -9.24 -4.52
C ALA A 74 3.90 -9.09 -6.06
N VAL A 75 4.74 -9.86 -6.76
CA VAL A 75 4.74 -9.88 -8.23
C VAL A 75 3.51 -10.60 -8.77
N HIS A 76 3.13 -11.74 -8.20
CA HIS A 76 1.96 -12.51 -8.64
C HIS A 76 0.65 -11.71 -8.50
N MET A 77 0.48 -10.99 -7.39
CA MET A 77 -0.69 -10.13 -7.17
C MET A 77 -0.61 -8.78 -7.91
N GLY A 78 0.49 -8.51 -8.63
CA GLY A 78 0.68 -7.25 -9.35
C GLY A 78 0.93 -6.01 -8.47
N LEU A 79 1.26 -6.22 -7.19
CA LEU A 79 1.63 -5.15 -6.24
C LEU A 79 2.96 -4.49 -6.62
N VAL A 80 3.90 -5.27 -7.14
CA VAL A 80 5.20 -4.79 -7.62
C VAL A 80 5.43 -5.35 -9.02
N ARG A 81 5.86 -4.49 -9.94
CA ARG A 81 6.16 -4.87 -11.33
C ARG A 81 7.66 -4.77 -11.61
N PRO A 82 8.21 -5.67 -12.45
CA PRO A 82 9.57 -5.50 -12.99
C PRO A 82 9.68 -4.17 -13.74
N ARG A 83 10.72 -3.38 -13.41
CA ARG A 83 11.01 -2.07 -14.02
C ARG A 83 12.28 -2.10 -14.86
N ALA A 84 12.40 -1.14 -15.78
CA ALA A 84 13.59 -0.93 -16.59
C ALA A 84 14.81 -0.59 -15.70
N TRP A 85 16.03 -0.70 -16.23
CA TRP A 85 17.24 -0.55 -15.41
C TRP A 85 17.35 0.84 -14.77
N HIS A 86 17.01 1.91 -15.50
CA HIS A 86 17.07 3.28 -15.04
C HIS A 86 16.02 3.58 -13.95
N GLU A 87 14.77 3.16 -14.16
CA GLU A 87 13.65 3.37 -13.23
C GLU A 87 13.81 2.64 -11.88
N ARG A 88 14.64 1.59 -11.80
CA ARG A 88 14.84 0.82 -10.56
C ARG A 88 15.41 1.66 -9.42
N LYS A 89 16.11 2.75 -9.73
CA LYS A 89 16.71 3.66 -8.74
C LYS A 89 15.65 4.53 -8.06
N GLU A 90 14.53 4.78 -8.73
CA GLU A 90 13.45 5.61 -8.21
C GLU A 90 12.63 4.88 -7.15
N SER A 91 12.46 5.52 -5.99
CA SER A 91 11.61 5.05 -4.89
C SER A 91 10.21 5.64 -5.00
N VAL A 92 9.41 5.13 -5.94
CA VAL A 92 7.99 5.50 -6.05
C VAL A 92 7.17 4.79 -4.95
N PRO A 93 6.29 5.51 -4.22
CA PRO A 93 5.38 4.88 -3.28
C PRO A 93 4.44 3.90 -3.99
N LEU A 94 4.27 2.70 -3.44
CA LEU A 94 3.38 1.67 -4.01
C LEU A 94 1.90 2.08 -4.05
N GLN A 95 1.51 3.08 -3.26
CA GLN A 95 0.14 3.58 -3.15
C GLN A 95 -0.04 4.99 -3.72
N SER A 96 0.79 5.41 -4.69
CA SER A 96 0.60 6.71 -5.35
C SER A 96 -0.61 6.76 -6.28
N SER A 97 -1.54 5.78 -6.22
CA SER A 97 -2.84 5.89 -6.86
C SER A 97 -3.67 6.95 -6.14
N GLY A 98 -3.28 8.21 -6.34
CA GLY A 98 -4.10 9.37 -6.15
C GLY A 98 -5.33 9.18 -7.02
N ARG A 99 -6.38 8.62 -6.43
CA ARG A 99 -7.74 8.94 -6.85
C ARG A 99 -7.79 10.45 -6.68
N LYS A 100 -7.68 11.21 -7.78
CA LYS A 100 -8.16 12.59 -7.79
C LYS A 100 -9.61 12.45 -7.34
N ARG A 101 -9.91 12.74 -6.07
CA ARG A 101 -11.28 13.05 -5.70
C ARG A 101 -11.58 14.26 -6.56
N SER A 102 -12.33 14.07 -7.63
CA SER A 102 -13.01 15.18 -8.30
C SER A 102 -13.82 15.82 -7.19
N SER A 103 -13.31 16.90 -6.58
CA SER A 103 -14.17 17.79 -5.84
C SER A 103 -15.19 18.25 -6.86
N SER A 104 -16.39 17.70 -6.82
CA SER A 104 -17.54 18.41 -7.32
C SER A 104 -17.48 19.75 -6.60
N LYS A 105 -17.05 20.80 -7.30
CA LYS A 105 -17.21 22.17 -6.84
C LYS A 105 -18.71 22.33 -6.62
N LEU A 106 -19.20 22.07 -5.41
CA LEU A 106 -20.49 22.58 -5.00
C LEU A 106 -20.32 24.10 -5.08
N PRO A 107 -21.04 24.80 -5.97
CA PRO A 107 -20.96 26.25 -5.96
C PRO A 107 -21.58 26.71 -4.64
N LEU A 108 -20.74 27.14 -3.70
CA LEU A 108 -21.16 27.92 -2.53
C LEU A 108 -21.61 29.32 -2.97
N LYS A 109 -22.57 29.38 -3.90
CA LYS A 109 -23.22 30.62 -4.38
C LYS A 109 -24.58 30.85 -3.72
N PHE A 110 -24.93 30.09 -2.69
CA PHE A 110 -26.21 30.19 -1.97
C PHE A 110 -26.06 30.57 -0.48
N LEU A 111 -24.94 31.19 -0.11
CA LEU A 111 -24.74 31.81 1.22
C LEU A 111 -24.25 33.26 1.05
N LYS A 112 -25.02 34.05 0.31
CA LYS A 112 -25.01 35.51 0.43
C LYS A 112 -26.46 35.92 0.66
N PHE A 113 -26.78 36.16 1.93
CA PHE A 113 -27.80 37.12 2.31
C PHE A 113 -27.31 38.52 1.94
#